data_AF-A0A258YN24-F1
#
_entry.id   AF-A0A258YN24-F1
#
_cell.length_a   1.000
_cell.length_b   1.000
_cell.length_c   1.000
_cell.angle_alpha   90.00
_cell.angle_beta   90.00
_cell.angle_gamma   90.00
#
_symmetry.space_group_name_H-M   'P 1'
#
loop_
_entity.id
_entity.type
_entity.pdbx_description
1 polymer ?
#
loop_
_entity_poly.entity_id
_entity_poly.type
_entity_poly.pdbx_seq_one_letter_code
_entity_poly.pdbx_strand_id
1 'polypeptide(L)'
;MKFVASLVAALAATSAFANAPAATPASKGDPKAAESIVNQVCAACHAVDGNSVAAANPKLAGLNAEYINKQLTEFKSGARKNAIMSGMVANLTPQDMLNLAAYFSAQQPKPATSKDQALALQGQKIFRGGVMGAGVPACASCHGPQGKGIPAQFPRLAGQHSEYIYTQLNAFRVEARANDAAKMMR
;
A
#
# COMPACT_ATOMS: atom_id res chain seq x y z
N MET A 1 -12.96 -68.86 49.36
CA MET A 1 -14.12 -67.99 49.13
C MET A 1 -13.65 -66.67 48.53
N LYS A 2 -14.21 -66.32 47.36
CA LYS A 2 -14.25 -64.99 46.70
C LYS A 2 -12.95 -64.44 46.09
N PHE A 3 -12.78 -64.71 44.80
CA PHE A 3 -12.02 -63.91 43.84
C PHE A 3 -12.67 -62.52 43.70
N VAL A 4 -11.88 -61.45 43.69
CA VAL A 4 -12.32 -60.13 43.23
C VAL A 4 -11.33 -59.67 42.15
N ALA A 5 -11.79 -59.75 40.90
CA ALA A 5 -11.12 -59.16 39.75
C ALA A 5 -11.59 -57.70 39.63
N SER A 6 -10.65 -56.74 39.72
CA SER A 6 -10.92 -55.34 39.43
C SER A 6 -10.49 -55.02 37.99
N LEU A 7 -11.49 -54.65 37.20
CA LEU A 7 -11.45 -54.28 35.79
C LEU A 7 -10.65 -52.98 35.59
N VAL A 8 -9.66 -53.00 34.68
CA VAL A 8 -8.99 -51.80 34.17
C VAL A 8 -9.85 -51.23 33.03
N ALA A 9 -10.43 -50.04 33.23
CA ALA A 9 -11.09 -49.28 32.16
C ALA A 9 -10.13 -48.22 31.62
N ALA A 10 -9.48 -48.50 30.49
CA ALA A 10 -8.66 -47.53 29.77
C ALA A 10 -9.57 -46.65 28.90
N LEU A 11 -9.69 -45.37 29.26
CA LEU A 11 -10.41 -44.35 28.49
C LEU A 11 -9.49 -43.84 27.36
N ALA A 12 -9.73 -44.28 26.13
CA ALA A 12 -9.03 -43.76 24.96
C ALA A 12 -9.72 -42.45 24.51
N ALA A 13 -9.09 -41.31 24.81
CA ALA A 13 -9.50 -40.00 24.28
C ALA A 13 -8.97 -39.85 22.85
N THR A 14 -9.86 -39.93 21.86
CA THR A 14 -9.53 -39.62 20.47
C THR A 14 -9.59 -38.11 20.25
N SER A 15 -8.43 -37.46 20.27
CA SER A 15 -8.30 -36.05 19.88
C SER A 15 -8.52 -35.91 18.38
N ALA A 16 -9.72 -35.48 17.98
CA ALA A 16 -10.00 -35.03 16.62
C ALA A 16 -9.38 -33.64 16.40
N PHE A 17 -8.17 -33.60 15.86
CA PHE A 17 -7.62 -32.36 15.31
C PHE A 17 -8.39 -32.03 14.03
N ALA A 18 -9.24 -31.00 14.10
CA ALA A 18 -9.85 -30.42 12.92
C ALA A 18 -8.74 -29.79 12.06
N ASN A 19 -8.48 -30.39 10.90
CA ASN A 19 -7.63 -29.80 9.86
C ASN A 19 -8.30 -28.51 9.36
N ALA A 20 -7.87 -27.36 9.87
CA ALA A 20 -8.15 -26.09 9.22
C ALA A 20 -7.49 -26.11 7.82
N PRO A 21 -8.20 -25.77 6.74
CA PRO A 21 -7.60 -25.70 5.42
C PRO A 21 -6.46 -24.67 5.45
N ALA A 22 -5.26 -25.11 5.06
CA ALA A 22 -4.11 -24.25 4.92
C ALA A 22 -4.46 -23.08 3.99
N ALA A 23 -4.22 -21.85 4.44
CA ALA A 23 -4.36 -20.67 3.61
C ALA A 23 -3.52 -20.83 2.35
N THR A 24 -4.15 -20.76 1.18
CA THR A 24 -3.46 -20.81 -0.10
C THR A 24 -2.42 -19.68 -0.14
N PRO A 25 -1.14 -19.97 -0.45
CA PRO A 25 -0.12 -18.93 -0.53
C PRO A 25 -0.60 -17.81 -1.47
N ALA A 26 -0.53 -16.56 -1.02
CA ALA A 26 -0.80 -15.42 -1.88
C ALA A 26 0.11 -15.54 -3.12
N SER A 27 -0.51 -15.74 -4.28
CA SER A 27 0.15 -15.81 -5.57
C SER A 27 1.01 -14.55 -5.77
N LYS A 28 2.25 -14.71 -6.23
CA LYS A 28 3.08 -13.56 -6.63
C LYS A 28 2.45 -12.92 -7.86
N GLY A 29 2.42 -11.58 -7.93
CA GLY A 29 1.93 -10.87 -9.10
C GLY A 29 2.79 -11.10 -10.35
N ASP A 30 2.16 -11.21 -11.51
CA ASP A 30 2.81 -11.30 -12.82
C ASP A 30 2.67 -9.97 -13.59
N PRO A 31 3.77 -9.21 -13.77
CA PRO A 31 3.77 -7.99 -14.57
C PRO A 31 3.25 -8.20 -16.00
N LYS A 32 3.55 -9.33 -16.63
CA LYS A 32 3.18 -9.58 -18.04
C LYS A 32 1.66 -9.70 -18.18
N ALA A 33 1.02 -10.41 -17.25
CA ALA A 33 -0.43 -10.51 -17.18
C ALA A 33 -1.13 -9.16 -16.94
N ALA A 34 -0.45 -8.16 -16.38
CA ALA A 34 -1.03 -6.84 -16.15
C ALA A 34 -1.11 -5.95 -17.40
N GLU A 35 -0.32 -6.23 -18.45
CA GLU A 35 -0.12 -5.29 -19.57
C GLU A 35 -1.42 -4.86 -20.25
N SER A 36 -2.35 -5.79 -20.47
CA SER A 36 -3.65 -5.45 -21.09
C SER A 36 -4.44 -4.48 -20.23
N ILE A 37 -4.53 -4.75 -18.93
CA ILE A 37 -5.25 -3.92 -17.95
C ILE A 37 -4.57 -2.55 -17.82
N VAL A 38 -3.23 -2.51 -17.79
CA VAL A 38 -2.48 -1.24 -17.74
C VAL A 38 -2.84 -0.36 -18.92
N ASN A 39 -2.79 -0.89 -20.14
CA ASN A 39 -3.06 -0.11 -21.35
C ASN A 39 -4.52 0.35 -21.44
N GLN A 40 -5.47 -0.47 -21.01
CA GLN A 40 -6.90 -0.18 -21.14
C GLN A 40 -7.47 0.68 -20.00
N VAL A 41 -6.96 0.52 -18.79
CA VAL A 41 -7.57 1.09 -17.57
C VAL A 41 -6.69 2.14 -16.92
N CYS A 42 -5.36 1.94 -16.88
CA CYS A 42 -4.46 2.73 -16.04
C CYS A 42 -3.72 3.83 -16.81
N ALA A 43 -3.29 3.52 -18.03
CA ALA A 43 -2.30 4.30 -18.77
C ALA A 43 -2.78 5.71 -19.14
N ALA A 44 -4.09 5.90 -19.37
CA ALA A 44 -4.66 7.21 -19.67
C ALA A 44 -4.37 8.26 -18.58
N CYS A 45 -4.30 7.83 -17.32
CA CYS A 45 -4.07 8.72 -16.17
C CYS A 45 -2.65 8.60 -15.62
N HIS A 46 -2.10 7.39 -15.56
CA HIS A 46 -0.83 7.12 -14.87
C HIS A 46 0.36 6.94 -15.80
N ALA A 47 0.14 6.98 -17.12
CA ALA A 47 1.06 6.53 -18.17
C ALA A 47 1.37 5.02 -18.10
N VAL A 48 1.79 4.46 -19.24
CA VAL A 48 2.16 3.04 -19.34
C VAL A 48 3.34 2.73 -18.40
N ASP A 49 4.34 3.62 -18.34
CA ASP A 49 5.50 3.47 -17.47
C ASP A 49 5.24 3.88 -16.01
N GLY A 50 4.00 4.26 -15.66
CA GLY A 50 3.63 4.72 -14.32
C GLY A 50 4.18 6.11 -13.95
N ASN A 51 4.83 6.83 -14.87
CA ASN A 51 5.36 8.18 -14.64
C ASN A 51 4.40 9.24 -15.19
N SER A 52 3.22 9.36 -14.56
CA SER A 52 2.21 10.34 -14.96
C SER A 52 2.76 11.77 -15.14
N VAL A 53 2.32 12.43 -16.20
CA VAL A 53 2.64 13.83 -16.51
C VAL A 53 1.67 14.81 -15.86
N ALA A 54 0.47 14.36 -15.50
CA ALA A 54 -0.57 15.18 -14.89
C ALA A 54 -0.42 15.17 -13.36
N ALA A 55 -0.27 16.33 -12.74
CA ALA A 55 0.02 16.44 -11.30
C ALA A 55 -1.10 15.88 -10.40
N ALA A 56 -2.35 15.89 -10.88
CA ALA A 56 -3.51 15.31 -10.21
C ALA A 56 -3.45 13.77 -10.13
N ASN A 57 -2.74 13.13 -11.05
CA ASN A 57 -2.63 11.68 -11.13
C ASN A 57 -1.27 11.24 -10.56
N PRO A 58 -1.23 10.47 -9.47
CA PRO A 58 0.04 10.09 -8.87
C PRO A 58 0.90 9.26 -9.81
N LYS A 59 2.22 9.43 -9.70
CA LYS A 59 3.19 8.48 -10.26
C LYS A 59 3.13 7.16 -9.49
N LEU A 60 3.03 6.06 -10.23
CA LEU A 60 3.00 4.70 -9.70
C LEU A 60 4.35 3.99 -9.86
N ALA A 61 5.20 4.47 -10.77
CA ALA A 61 6.48 3.87 -11.08
C ALA A 61 7.36 3.71 -9.83
N GLY A 62 7.79 2.48 -9.56
CA GLY A 62 8.64 2.11 -8.44
C GLY A 62 8.07 2.43 -7.05
N LEU A 63 6.74 2.63 -6.95
CA LEU A 63 6.07 2.42 -5.67
C LEU A 63 6.17 0.95 -5.31
N ASN A 64 6.25 0.65 -4.01
CA ASN A 64 6.31 -0.72 -3.56
C ASN A 64 5.02 -1.49 -3.93
N ALA A 65 5.19 -2.75 -4.38
CA ALA A 65 4.08 -3.60 -4.81
C ALA A 65 3.02 -3.80 -3.71
N GLU A 66 3.43 -4.06 -2.47
CA GLU A 66 2.50 -4.27 -1.35
C GLU A 66 1.69 -2.99 -1.06
N TYR A 67 2.34 -1.81 -1.17
CA TYR A 67 1.63 -0.53 -1.08
C TYR A 67 0.61 -0.35 -2.21
N ILE A 68 0.99 -0.62 -3.47
CA ILE A 68 0.06 -0.52 -4.61
C ILE A 68 -1.13 -1.45 -4.40
N ASN A 69 -0.88 -2.72 -4.07
CA ASN A 69 -1.94 -3.70 -3.85
C ASN A 69 -2.87 -3.28 -2.69
N LYS A 70 -2.30 -2.79 -1.58
CA LYS A 70 -3.08 -2.19 -0.47
C LYS A 70 -3.98 -1.07 -0.98
N GLN A 71 -3.45 -0.12 -1.74
CA GLN A 71 -4.25 1.01 -2.23
C GLN A 71 -5.36 0.58 -3.19
N LEU A 72 -5.09 -0.32 -4.13
CA LEU A 72 -6.10 -0.86 -5.04
C LEU A 72 -7.22 -1.57 -4.27
N THR A 73 -6.85 -2.40 -3.30
CA THR A 73 -7.79 -3.11 -2.44
C THR A 73 -8.66 -2.13 -1.64
N GLU A 74 -8.05 -1.07 -1.10
CA GLU A 74 -8.76 -0.07 -0.29
C GLU A 74 -9.65 0.87 -1.12
N PHE A 75 -9.29 1.15 -2.38
CA PHE A 75 -10.20 1.84 -3.29
C PHE A 75 -11.40 0.97 -3.64
N LYS A 76 -11.17 -0.35 -3.82
CA LYS A 76 -12.22 -1.31 -4.15
C LYS A 76 -13.20 -1.52 -2.99
N SER A 77 -12.70 -1.61 -1.76
CA SER A 77 -13.52 -1.77 -0.56
C SER A 77 -14.16 -0.47 -0.07
N GLY A 78 -13.71 0.68 -0.58
CA GLY A 78 -14.15 2.01 -0.12
C GLY A 78 -13.43 2.50 1.15
N ALA A 79 -12.50 1.72 1.71
CA ALA A 79 -11.66 2.16 2.83
C ALA A 79 -10.81 3.40 2.48
N ARG A 80 -10.42 3.53 1.20
CA ARG A 80 -9.90 4.77 0.62
C ARG A 80 -10.93 5.31 -0.36
N LYS A 81 -11.54 6.46 -0.04
CA LYS A 81 -12.57 7.07 -0.86
C LYS A 81 -11.98 7.86 -2.02
N ASN A 82 -12.39 7.51 -3.26
CA ASN A 82 -12.18 8.31 -4.47
C ASN A 82 -13.09 7.78 -5.57
N ALA A 83 -14.08 8.56 -6.01
CA ALA A 83 -15.09 8.09 -6.97
C ALA A 83 -14.48 7.59 -8.29
N ILE A 84 -13.44 8.25 -8.79
CA ILE A 84 -12.75 7.88 -10.03
C ILE A 84 -12.08 6.52 -9.86
N MET A 85 -11.21 6.38 -8.85
CA MET A 85 -10.48 5.14 -8.62
C MET A 85 -11.39 3.99 -8.21
N SER A 86 -12.45 4.23 -7.44
CA SER A 86 -13.45 3.21 -7.12
C SER A 86 -14.10 2.63 -8.37
N GLY A 87 -14.39 3.46 -9.38
CA GLY A 87 -14.85 3.00 -10.70
C GLY A 87 -13.79 2.18 -11.44
N MET A 88 -12.54 2.66 -11.46
CA MET A 88 -11.42 1.98 -12.16
C MET A 88 -11.09 0.59 -11.59
N VAL A 89 -11.27 0.38 -10.28
CA VAL A 89 -10.95 -0.90 -9.62
C VAL A 89 -12.15 -1.82 -9.43
N ALA A 90 -13.36 -1.39 -9.83
CA ALA A 90 -14.61 -2.10 -9.57
C ALA A 90 -14.60 -3.55 -10.10
N ASN A 91 -14.01 -3.78 -11.27
CA ASN A 91 -13.97 -5.08 -11.92
C ASN A 91 -12.65 -5.85 -11.74
N LEU A 92 -11.67 -5.27 -11.04
CA LEU A 92 -10.39 -5.95 -10.82
C LEU A 92 -10.54 -7.12 -9.84
N THR A 93 -9.98 -8.27 -10.18
CA THR A 93 -9.84 -9.39 -9.25
C THR A 93 -8.67 -9.16 -8.27
N PRO A 94 -8.59 -9.90 -7.16
CA PRO A 94 -7.40 -9.87 -6.29
C PRO A 94 -6.10 -10.17 -7.05
N GLN A 95 -6.14 -11.09 -8.01
CA GLN A 95 -4.96 -11.43 -8.82
C GLN A 95 -4.59 -10.28 -9.78
N ASP A 96 -5.55 -9.58 -10.37
CA ASP A 96 -5.26 -8.41 -11.22
C ASP A 96 -4.56 -7.31 -10.41
N MET A 97 -5.01 -7.06 -9.17
CA MET A 97 -4.39 -6.06 -8.31
C MET A 97 -2.95 -6.43 -7.93
N LEU A 98 -2.67 -7.72 -7.70
CA LEU A 98 -1.32 -8.23 -7.49
C LEU A 98 -0.44 -8.08 -8.75
N ASN A 99 -0.98 -8.38 -9.93
CA ASN A 99 -0.29 -8.25 -11.21
C ASN A 99 0.05 -6.78 -11.51
N LEU A 100 -0.92 -5.86 -11.33
CA LEU A 100 -0.72 -4.42 -11.48
C LEU A 100 0.30 -3.86 -10.50
N ALA A 101 0.26 -4.32 -9.25
CA ALA A 101 1.24 -3.97 -8.23
C ALA A 101 2.66 -4.40 -8.64
N ALA A 102 2.81 -5.65 -9.10
CA ALA A 102 4.08 -6.15 -9.62
C ALA A 102 4.55 -5.31 -10.81
N TYR A 103 3.67 -5.02 -11.77
CA TYR A 103 3.98 -4.24 -12.97
C TYR A 103 4.52 -2.85 -12.65
N PHE A 104 3.77 -2.02 -11.89
CA PHE A 104 4.17 -0.64 -11.63
C PHE A 104 5.36 -0.55 -10.68
N SER A 105 5.52 -1.50 -9.76
CA SER A 105 6.69 -1.55 -8.87
C SER A 105 7.99 -1.85 -9.60
N ALA A 106 7.94 -2.56 -10.73
CA ALA A 106 9.10 -2.87 -11.56
C ALA A 106 9.51 -1.70 -12.48
N GLN A 107 8.63 -0.70 -12.67
CA GLN A 107 8.93 0.46 -13.51
C GLN A 107 9.97 1.37 -12.85
N GLN A 108 10.76 2.05 -13.68
CA GLN A 108 11.78 2.98 -13.22
C GLN A 108 11.16 4.37 -12.91
N PRO A 109 11.25 4.87 -11.66
CA PRO A 109 10.80 6.21 -11.33
C PRO A 109 11.65 7.27 -12.02
N LYS A 110 11.00 8.23 -12.70
CA LYS A 110 11.72 9.40 -13.22
C LYS A 110 12.04 10.38 -12.07
N PRO A 111 13.27 10.92 -12.02
CA PRO A 111 13.61 11.98 -11.08
C PRO A 111 12.66 13.17 -11.21
N ALA A 112 12.41 13.87 -10.09
CA ALA A 112 11.68 15.13 -10.10
C ALA A 112 12.56 16.21 -9.46
N THR A 113 12.51 17.41 -10.04
CA THR A 113 13.23 18.58 -9.55
C THR A 113 12.22 19.67 -9.21
N SER A 114 12.42 20.35 -8.08
CA SER A 114 11.60 21.48 -7.70
C SER A 114 11.88 22.68 -8.61
N LYS A 115 10.82 23.38 -9.02
CA LYS A 115 10.93 24.67 -9.70
C LYS A 115 11.36 25.80 -8.75
N ASP A 116 11.15 25.61 -7.45
CA ASP A 116 11.56 26.53 -6.38
C ASP A 116 12.53 25.80 -5.43
N GLN A 117 13.80 26.18 -5.50
CA GLN A 117 14.86 25.60 -4.68
C GLN A 117 14.79 26.03 -3.22
N ALA A 118 14.40 27.29 -2.96
CA ALA A 118 14.29 27.80 -1.59
C ALA A 118 13.17 27.07 -0.83
N LEU A 119 12.02 26.89 -1.50
CA LEU A 119 10.92 26.11 -0.95
C LEU A 119 11.29 24.62 -0.76
N ALA A 120 12.04 24.04 -1.71
CA ALA A 120 12.51 22.66 -1.57
C ALA A 120 13.45 22.48 -0.36
N LEU A 121 14.35 23.44 -0.11
CA LEU A 121 15.23 23.42 1.07
C LEU A 121 14.45 23.57 2.38
N GLN A 122 13.40 24.40 2.39
CA GLN A 122 12.50 24.48 3.54
C GLN A 122 11.77 23.15 3.77
N GLY A 123 11.22 22.56 2.71
CA GLY A 123 10.60 21.24 2.76
C GLY A 123 11.57 20.15 3.25
N GLN A 124 12.85 20.21 2.85
CA GLN A 124 13.88 19.29 3.30
C GLN A 124 14.13 19.40 4.81
N LYS A 125 14.14 20.60 5.38
CA LYS A 125 14.26 20.81 6.83
C LYS A 125 13.12 20.13 7.59
N ILE A 126 11.88 20.31 7.12
CA ILE A 126 10.69 19.66 7.72
C ILE A 126 10.76 18.15 7.54
N PHE A 127 11.10 17.66 6.34
CA PHE A 127 11.18 16.23 6.07
C PHE A 127 12.16 15.51 7.00
N ARG A 128 13.29 16.16 7.32
CA ARG A 128 14.36 15.59 8.16
C ARG A 128 14.22 15.88 9.65
N GLY A 129 13.65 17.03 10.02
CA GLY A 129 13.59 17.49 11.41
C GLY A 129 12.20 17.50 12.03
N GLY A 130 11.15 17.30 11.24
CA GLY A 130 9.77 17.48 11.66
C GLY A 130 9.43 18.95 11.93
N VAL A 131 8.33 19.17 12.63
CA VAL A 131 7.88 20.47 13.14
C VAL A 131 7.53 20.30 14.62
N MET A 132 8.55 20.36 15.49
CA MET A 132 8.38 20.05 16.92
C MET A 132 7.32 20.95 17.60
N GLY A 133 7.27 22.24 17.25
CA GLY A 133 6.27 23.17 17.78
C GLY A 133 4.82 22.84 17.41
N ALA A 134 4.62 21.97 16.41
CA ALA A 134 3.32 21.48 15.96
C ALA A 134 3.12 19.98 16.23
N GLY A 135 4.03 19.34 16.99
CA GLY A 135 3.96 17.90 17.28
C GLY A 135 4.19 16.99 16.07
N VAL A 136 4.71 17.50 14.95
CA VAL A 136 4.91 16.70 13.74
C VAL A 136 6.31 16.06 13.78
N PRO A 137 6.45 14.73 13.83
CA PRO A 137 7.76 14.08 13.77
C PRO A 137 8.40 14.24 12.38
N ALA A 138 9.70 13.97 12.29
CA ALA A 138 10.38 13.94 11.00
C ALA A 138 9.76 12.89 10.07
N CYS A 139 9.37 13.30 8.86
CA CYS A 139 8.80 12.40 7.86
C CYS A 139 9.79 11.28 7.48
N ALA A 140 11.09 11.61 7.48
CA ALA A 140 12.18 10.69 7.19
C ALA A 140 12.26 9.48 8.13
N SER A 141 11.72 9.59 9.36
CA SER A 141 11.72 8.51 10.34
C SER A 141 10.90 7.30 9.88
N CYS A 142 9.89 7.51 9.03
CA CYS A 142 9.04 6.46 8.50
C CYS A 142 9.22 6.28 6.98
N HIS A 143 9.32 7.38 6.22
CA HIS A 143 9.47 7.33 4.76
C HIS A 143 10.93 7.18 4.30
N GLY A 144 11.88 7.05 5.23
CA GLY A 144 13.31 6.90 4.98
C GLY A 144 14.01 8.23 4.63
N PRO A 145 15.34 8.31 4.80
CA PRO A 145 16.11 9.56 4.65
C PRO A 145 16.07 10.16 3.25
N GLN A 146 15.79 9.35 2.24
CA GLN A 146 15.63 9.76 0.84
C GLN A 146 14.18 9.65 0.36
N GLY A 147 13.20 9.45 1.24
CA GLY A 147 11.79 9.33 0.86
C GLY A 147 11.46 8.09 0.03
N LYS A 148 12.25 7.02 0.14
CA LYS A 148 12.04 5.76 -0.60
C LYS A 148 10.95 4.87 0.00
N GLY A 149 10.53 5.16 1.23
CA GLY A 149 9.52 4.36 1.94
C GLY A 149 10.05 3.03 2.47
N ILE A 150 9.19 2.34 3.20
CA ILE A 150 9.38 0.96 3.68
C ILE A 150 8.08 0.19 3.37
N PRO A 151 8.14 -0.90 2.60
CA PRO A 151 7.00 -1.77 2.29
C PRO A 151 6.32 -2.35 3.54
N ALA A 152 5.00 -2.52 3.59
CA ALA A 152 3.93 -1.84 2.83
C ALA A 152 3.49 -0.53 3.50
N GLN A 153 3.98 -0.27 4.72
CA GLN A 153 3.41 0.70 5.66
C GLN A 153 3.71 2.15 5.27
N PHE A 154 4.89 2.40 4.70
CA PHE A 154 5.36 3.74 4.41
C PHE A 154 5.68 3.87 2.92
N PRO A 155 4.83 4.52 2.12
CA PRO A 155 5.07 4.64 0.68
C PRO A 155 6.31 5.48 0.37
N ARG A 156 6.87 5.24 -0.81
CA ARG A 156 7.80 6.16 -1.45
C ARG A 156 7.13 7.51 -1.70
N LEU A 157 7.80 8.57 -1.28
CA LEU A 157 7.43 9.97 -1.54
C LEU A 157 8.34 10.62 -2.60
N ALA A 158 9.57 10.13 -2.73
CA ALA A 158 10.58 10.71 -3.61
C ALA A 158 10.17 10.64 -5.09
N GLY A 159 10.19 11.79 -5.75
CA GLY A 159 9.84 11.93 -7.17
C GLY A 159 8.34 12.12 -7.45
N GLN A 160 7.48 12.05 -6.43
CA GLN A 160 6.05 12.27 -6.58
C GLN A 160 5.72 13.74 -6.87
N HIS A 161 4.58 13.99 -7.51
CA HIS A 161 4.06 15.33 -7.73
C HIS A 161 3.80 16.04 -6.41
N SER A 162 4.33 17.26 -6.24
CA SER A 162 4.13 18.08 -5.04
C SER A 162 2.65 18.35 -4.78
N GLU A 163 1.86 18.59 -5.83
CA GLU A 163 0.42 18.82 -5.74
C GLU A 163 -0.35 17.58 -5.26
N TYR A 164 0.03 16.39 -5.75
CA TYR A 164 -0.55 15.14 -5.23
C TYR A 164 -0.20 14.96 -3.75
N ILE A 165 1.06 15.17 -3.35
CA ILE A 165 1.48 15.07 -1.94
C ILE A 165 0.70 16.05 -1.06
N TYR A 166 0.59 17.31 -1.48
CA TYR A 166 -0.19 18.33 -0.78
C TYR A 166 -1.66 17.92 -0.63
N THR A 167 -2.26 17.41 -1.70
CA THR A 167 -3.64 16.89 -1.69
C THR A 167 -3.80 15.75 -0.68
N GLN A 168 -2.84 14.81 -0.63
CA GLN A 168 -2.93 13.70 0.31
C GLN A 168 -2.74 14.15 1.77
N LEU A 169 -1.79 15.06 2.04
CA LEU A 169 -1.59 15.62 3.39
C LEU A 169 -2.85 16.32 3.88
N ASN A 170 -3.50 17.12 3.02
CA ASN A 170 -4.77 17.75 3.36
C ASN A 170 -5.89 16.73 3.58
N ALA A 171 -5.99 15.71 2.72
CA ALA A 171 -7.00 14.68 2.86
C ALA A 171 -6.86 13.89 4.18
N PHE A 172 -5.64 13.64 4.65
CA PHE A 172 -5.41 13.05 5.98
C PHE A 172 -5.78 14.03 7.09
N ARG A 173 -5.32 15.28 7.01
CA ARG A 173 -5.60 16.34 8.01
C ARG A 173 -7.09 16.55 8.29
N VAL A 174 -7.93 16.45 7.25
CA VAL A 174 -9.39 16.61 7.38
C VAL A 174 -10.13 15.28 7.46
N GLU A 175 -9.40 14.18 7.65
CA GLU A 175 -9.91 12.80 7.73
C GLU A 175 -10.72 12.30 6.51
N ALA A 176 -10.71 13.03 5.40
CA ALA A 176 -11.26 12.58 4.13
C ALA A 176 -10.55 11.32 3.61
N ARG A 177 -9.28 11.13 4.02
CA ARG A 177 -8.51 9.91 3.88
C ARG A 177 -8.08 9.43 5.27
N ALA A 178 -8.55 8.26 5.69
CA ALA A 178 -8.28 7.70 7.02
C ALA A 178 -7.83 6.22 6.96
N ASN A 179 -7.16 5.84 5.87
CA ASN A 179 -6.69 4.48 5.58
C ASN A 179 -5.23 4.23 6.00
N ASP A 180 -4.70 5.06 6.90
CA ASP A 180 -3.38 4.93 7.51
C ASP A 180 -3.43 4.12 8.81
N ALA A 181 -2.41 3.29 9.04
CA ALA A 181 -2.32 2.50 10.25
C ALA A 181 -2.06 3.42 11.46
N ALA A 182 -2.66 3.07 12.60
CA ALA A 182 -2.49 3.78 13.87
C ALA A 182 -2.71 5.30 13.84
N LYS A 183 -3.44 5.83 12.82
CA LYS A 183 -3.71 7.26 12.65
C LYS A 183 -2.44 8.11 12.48
N MET A 184 -1.32 7.53 12.03
CA MET A 184 -0.03 8.22 11.97
C MET A 184 -0.01 9.48 11.07
N MET A 185 -0.90 9.57 10.08
CA MET A 185 -0.87 10.67 9.11
C MET A 185 -1.86 11.80 9.43
N ARG A 186 -2.63 11.69 10.51
CA ARG A 186 -3.75 12.58 10.83
C ARG A 186 -3.69 13.13 12.24
#